data_AF-A0ABD0P0L7-F1
#
_entry.id   AF-A0ABD0P0L7-F1
#
_cell.length_a   1.000
_cell.length_b   1.000
_cell.length_c   1.000
_cell.angle_alpha   90.00
_cell.angle_beta   90.00
_cell.angle_gamma   90.00
#
_symmetry.space_group_name_H-M   'P 1'
#
loop_
_entity.id
_entity.type
_entity.pdbx_description
1 polymer ?
#
loop_
_entity_poly.entity_id
_entity_poly.type
_entity_poly.pdbx_seq_one_letter_code
_entity_poly.pdbx_strand_id
1 'polypeptide(L)' 'VVVTVLDYDKIGKNDAIGKVFIGLNSTGTEQRHWSDTLANPRRPIAQWHALKPEEDIDAELSKK' A
#
# COMPACT_ATOMS: atom_id res chain seq x y z
N VAL A 1 -4.00 3.42 4.68
CA VAL A 1 -3.18 4.20 3.73
C VAL A 1 -2.97 3.36 2.50
N VAL A 2 -3.24 3.90 1.33
CA VAL A 2 -2.97 3.22 0.04
C VAL A 2 -1.80 3.94 -0.61
N VAL A 3 -0.82 3.17 -1.08
CA VAL A 3 0.30 3.67 -1.87
C VAL A 3 0.24 2.99 -3.22
N THR A 4 0.22 3.77 -4.29
CA THR A 4 0.14 3.29 -5.67
C THR A 4 1.33 3.80 -6.44
N VAL A 5 1.99 2.92 -7.18
CA VAL A 5 3.04 3.27 -8.12
C VAL A 5 2.44 3.26 -9.50
N LEU A 6 2.55 4.39 -10.19
CA LEU A 6 2.04 4.61 -11.52
C LEU A 6 3.21 4.78 -12.49
N ASP A 7 3.07 4.25 -13.69
CA ASP A 7 3.89 4.64 -14.84
C ASP A 7 3.32 5.94 -15.43
N TYR A 8 4.18 6.91 -15.66
CA TYR A 8 3.75 8.25 -16.09
C TYR A 8 3.78 8.37 -17.61
N ASP A 9 2.62 8.67 -18.20
CA ASP A 9 2.49 8.94 -19.62
C ASP A 9 2.18 10.42 -19.88
N LYS A 10 2.92 11.02 -20.81
CA LYS A 10 2.74 12.43 -21.20
C LYS A 10 1.39 12.68 -21.90
N ILE A 11 0.88 11.67 -22.60
CA ILE A 11 -0.40 11.70 -23.32
C ILE A 11 -1.11 10.38 -23.03
N GLY A 12 -2.28 10.44 -22.39
CA GLY A 12 -3.04 9.25 -22.00
C GLY A 12 -3.35 9.22 -20.50
N LYS A 13 -3.87 8.10 -20.00
CA LYS A 13 -3.97 7.86 -18.56
C LYS A 13 -2.65 7.23 -18.09
N ASN A 14 -2.27 7.48 -16.85
CA ASN A 14 -1.18 6.75 -16.22
C ASN A 14 -1.64 5.34 -15.84
N ASP A 15 -0.84 4.34 -16.16
CA ASP A 15 -1.10 2.95 -15.82
C ASP A 15 -0.52 2.59 -14.45
N ALA A 16 -1.25 1.77 -13.69
CA ALA A 16 -0.77 1.30 -12.40
C ALA A 16 0.23 0.16 -12.59
N ILE A 17 1.46 0.37 -12.09
CA ILE A 17 2.44 -0.72 -11.94
C ILE A 17 2.00 -1.64 -10.80
N GLY A 18 1.49 -1.05 -9.71
CA GLY A 18 0.92 -1.81 -8.61
C GLY A 18 0.60 -0.95 -7.38
N LYS A 19 0.00 -1.59 -6.38
CA LYS A 19 -0.59 -0.94 -5.21
C LYS A 19 -0.28 -1.73 -3.95
N VAL A 20 -0.26 -1.04 -2.80
CA VAL A 20 -0.18 -1.64 -1.47
C VAL A 20 -1.09 -0.90 -0.50
N PHE A 21 -1.68 -1.64 0.44
CA PHE A 21 -2.50 -1.09 1.51
C PHE A 21 -1.88 -1.36 2.89
N ILE A 22 -1.55 -0.29 3.62
CA ILE A 22 -1.00 -0.33 4.97
C ILE A 22 -2.00 0.33 5.93
N GLY A 23 -2.39 -0.35 7.00
CA GLY A 23 -3.32 0.20 7.99
C GLY A 23 -4.19 -0.85 8.67
N LEU A 24 -5.32 -0.38 9.19
CA LEU A 24 -6.33 -1.24 9.79
C LEU A 24 -6.80 -2.29 8.76
N ASN A 25 -6.78 -3.57 9.15
CA ASN A 25 -7.14 -4.71 8.31
C ASN A 25 -6.20 -4.97 7.12
N SER A 26 -5.00 -4.38 7.10
CA SER A 26 -3.92 -4.91 6.26
C SER A 26 -3.47 -6.27 6.81
N THR A 27 -2.78 -7.06 5.99
CA THR A 27 -2.30 -8.39 6.35
C THR A 27 -0.79 -8.48 6.10
N GLY A 28 -0.13 -9.49 6.68
CA GLY A 28 1.28 -9.77 6.40
C GLY A 28 2.24 -8.63 6.75
N THR A 29 3.10 -8.29 5.80
CA THR A 29 4.19 -7.31 5.94
C THR A 29 3.67 -5.90 6.22
N GLU A 30 2.56 -5.54 5.58
CA GLU A 30 1.87 -4.26 5.69
C GLU A 30 1.28 -4.07 7.10
N GLN A 31 0.67 -5.13 7.64
CA GLN A 31 0.14 -5.11 9.01
C GLN A 31 1.25 -4.98 10.05
N ARG A 32 2.38 -5.66 9.82
CA ARG A 32 3.54 -5.54 10.69
C ARG A 32 4.09 -4.11 10.69
N HIS A 33 4.26 -3.52 9.51
CA HIS A 33 4.73 -2.14 9.39
C HIS A 33 3.80 -1.15 10.11
N TRP A 34 2.48 -1.34 9.97
CA TRP A 34 1.50 -0.53 10.67
C TRP A 34 1.57 -0.69 12.19
N SER A 35 1.68 -1.94 12.66
CA SER A 35 1.82 -2.26 14.08
C SER A 35 3.09 -1.63 14.68
N ASP A 36 4.22 -1.73 13.97
CA ASP A 36 5.49 -1.15 14.41
C ASP A 36 5.40 0.38 14.50
N THR A 37 4.70 1.02 13.54
CA THR A 37 4.46 2.47 13.53
C THR A 37 3.65 2.91 14.76
N LEU A 38 2.59 2.16 15.11
CA LEU A 38 1.77 2.44 16.29
C LEU A 38 2.52 2.20 17.61
N ALA A 39 3.39 1.19 17.64
CA ALA A 39 4.18 0.84 18.83
C ALA A 39 5.33 1.84 19.11
N ASN A 40 5.76 2.61 18.11
CA ASN A 40 6.91 3.51 18.21
C ASN A 40 6.54 4.96 17.83
N PRO A 41 5.74 5.66 18.65
CA PRO A 41 5.31 7.02 18.35
C PRO A 41 6.51 7.95 18.14
N ARG A 42 6.44 8.81 17.12
CA ARG A 42 7.47 9.81 16.74
C ARG A 42 8.80 9.22 16.27
N ARG A 43 8.90 7.90 16.07
CA ARG A 43 10.05 7.26 15.45
C ARG A 43 9.72 6.89 14.00
N PRO A 44 10.48 7.34 13.01
CA PRO A 44 10.27 6.93 11.63
C PRO A 44 10.64 5.45 11.47
N ILE A 45 9.82 4.71 10.74
CA ILE A 45 10.04 3.31 10.38
C ILE A 45 10.01 3.22 8.86
N ALA A 46 11.06 2.64 8.30
CA ALA A 46 11.18 2.40 6.86
C ALA A 46 11.15 0.90 6.60
N GLN A 47 10.34 0.48 5.63
CA GLN A 47 10.18 -0.94 5.30
C GLN A 47 9.82 -1.09 3.82
N TRP A 48 10.46 -2.06 3.15
CA TRP A 48 10.13 -2.44 1.79
C TRP A 48 8.82 -3.24 1.74
N HIS A 49 8.04 -3.03 0.67
CA HIS A 49 6.80 -3.75 0.39
C HIS A 49 6.79 -4.19 -1.07
N ALA A 50 6.33 -5.42 -1.32
CA ALA A 50 6.08 -5.88 -2.69
C ALA A 50 4.74 -5.31 -3.16
N LEU A 51 4.73 -4.70 -4.35
CA LEU A 51 3.49 -4.23 -4.96
C LEU A 51 2.63 -5.42 -5.37
N LYS A 52 1.31 -5.27 -5.20
CA LYS A 52 0.31 -6.22 -5.68
C LYS A 52 -0.47 -5.61 -6.85
N PRO A 53 -1.12 -6.43 -7.70
CA PRO A 53 -2.03 -5.93 -8.71
C PRO A 53 -3.05 -4.96 -8.10
N GLU A 54 -3.34 -3.87 -8.83
CA GLU A 54 -4.28 -2.85 -8.35
C GLU A 54 -5.65 -3.43 -8.02
N GLU A 55 -6.14 -4.33 -8.86
CA GLU A 55 -7.45 -4.98 -8.76
C GLU A 55 -7.57 -5.83 -7.48
N ASP A 56 -6.50 -6.52 -7.08
CA ASP A 56 -6.50 -7.33 -5.85
C ASP A 56 -6.66 -6.44 -4.62
N ILE A 57 -5.93 -5.33 -4.56
CA ILE A 57 -6.03 -4.38 -3.45
C ILE A 57 -7.39 -3.69 -3.44
N ASP A 58 -7.91 -3.30 -4.61
CA ASP A 58 -9.22 -2.66 -4.70
C ASP A 58 -10.36 -3.62 -4.32
N ALA A 59 -10.23 -4.91 -4.67
CA ALA A 59 -11.13 -5.96 -4.19
C ALA A 59 -11.03 -6.17 -2.67
N GLU A 60 -9.83 -6.10 -2.09
CA GLU A 60 -9.66 -6.18 -0.63
C GLU A 60 -10.23 -4.97 0.12
N LEU A 61 -10.16 -3.78 -0.49
CA LEU A 61 -10.69 -2.54 0.09
C LEU A 61 -12.21 -2.43 -0.04
N SER A 62 -12.79 -2.93 -1.14
CA SER A 62 -14.23 -2.91 -1.37
C SER A 62 -15.01 -3.95 -0.57
N LYS A 63 -14.35 -4.99 -0.05
CA LYS A 63 -14.94 -5.98 0.87
C LYS A 63 -15.21 -5.42 2.28
N LYS A 64 -14.87 -4.16 2.55
CA LYS A 64 -14.90 -3.52 3.87
C LYS A 64 -15.74 -2.26 3.83
#